data_AF-A0A453NV55-F1
#
_entry.id   AF-A0A453NV55-F1
#
_cell.length_a   1.000
_cell.length_b   1.000
_cell.length_c   1.000
_cell.angle_alpha   90.00
_cell.angle_beta   90.00
_cell.angle_gamma   90.00
#
_symmetry.space_group_name_H-M   'P 1'
#
loop_
_entity.id
_entity.type
_entity.pdbx_description
1 polymer ?
#
loop_
_entity_poly.entity_id
_entity_poly.type
_entity_poly.pdbx_seq_one_letter_code
_entity_poly.pdbx_strand_id
1 'polypeptide(L)'
;MDTEWELKFPMVTVRALERIEALSDHAPIILDSNSVNPAARRPFKFELGWLHRDGFVDIIKNVWEKPAVGRTPIQRWNFKIRAMRQHLAGWAKHTNGIYKKEKQRLSTIIDDLDKIAETRTLSQQEIELKNQSNEKVARLLREEEIKYYHGSKADLILMGDSNTRYFQLIANGRHRKKCIYSLQQDEGLIEGQEELKSISPNTINRCSARQLRGTSPLTRPEQMIFHKSRQKKMIS
;
A
#
# COMPACT_ATOMS: atom_id res chain seq x y z
N MET A 1 -28.19 24.56 13.10
CA MET A 1 -28.16 23.60 11.97
C MET A 1 -28.99 24.22 10.88
N ASP A 2 -28.43 24.39 9.70
CA ASP A 2 -29.12 24.99 8.56
C ASP A 2 -30.05 23.95 7.93
N THR A 3 -31.35 24.25 7.82
CA THR A 3 -32.37 23.33 7.30
C THR A 3 -32.11 22.96 5.84
N GLU A 4 -31.46 23.83 5.08
CA GLU A 4 -31.06 23.57 3.70
C GLU A 4 -30.01 22.43 3.61
N TRP A 5 -29.12 22.34 4.60
CA TRP A 5 -28.10 21.29 4.66
C TRP A 5 -28.70 19.91 4.96
N GLU A 6 -29.63 19.83 5.91
CA GLU A 6 -30.30 18.57 6.27
C GLU A 6 -31.17 18.04 5.11
N LEU A 7 -31.81 18.93 4.35
CA LEU A 7 -32.52 18.59 3.10
C LEU A 7 -31.58 18.03 2.03
N LYS A 8 -30.37 18.58 1.91
CA LYS A 8 -29.38 18.17 0.91
C LYS A 8 -28.70 16.84 1.25
N PHE A 9 -28.59 16.52 2.53
CA PHE A 9 -27.88 15.34 3.03
C PHE A 9 -28.66 14.59 4.12
N PRO A 10 -29.86 14.06 3.79
CA PRO A 10 -30.78 13.48 4.78
C PRO A 10 -30.25 12.20 5.44
N MET A 11 -29.25 11.55 4.83
CA MET A 11 -28.65 10.30 5.32
C MET A 11 -27.28 10.51 5.99
N VAL A 12 -26.82 11.77 6.12
CA VAL A 12 -25.54 12.05 6.79
C VAL A 12 -25.65 11.79 8.28
N THR A 13 -24.74 10.98 8.79
CA THR A 13 -24.55 10.74 10.22
C THR A 13 -23.18 11.22 10.65
N VAL A 14 -23.09 11.74 11.87
CA VAL A 14 -21.82 12.16 12.47
C VAL A 14 -21.56 11.28 13.67
N ARG A 15 -20.36 10.70 13.75
CA ARG A 15 -19.92 9.93 14.92
C ARG A 15 -18.53 10.35 15.35
N ALA A 16 -18.32 10.50 16.65
CA ALA A 16 -17.01 10.61 17.23
C ALA A 16 -16.37 9.21 17.28
N LEU A 17 -15.09 9.11 16.89
CA LEU A 17 -14.30 7.91 17.08
C LEU A 17 -13.70 7.87 18.49
N GLU A 18 -13.35 6.67 18.94
CA GLU A 18 -12.62 6.45 20.19
C GLU A 18 -11.35 7.31 20.23
N ARG A 19 -11.13 8.00 21.35
CA ARG A 19 -9.92 8.78 21.57
C ARG A 19 -8.76 7.81 21.77
N ILE A 20 -7.77 7.90 20.89
CA ILE A 20 -6.53 7.14 21.05
C ILE A 20 -5.50 8.09 21.66
N GLU A 21 -5.35 8.05 22.97
CA GLU A 21 -4.48 8.97 23.74
C GLU A 21 -3.03 8.97 23.23
N ALA A 22 -2.59 7.88 22.62
CA ALA A 22 -1.25 7.75 22.07
C ALA A 22 -1.00 8.56 20.78
N LEU A 23 -2.04 9.14 20.14
CA LEU A 23 -1.94 9.85 18.86
C LEU A 23 -2.35 11.32 18.92
N SER A 24 -3.36 11.65 19.72
CA SER A 24 -3.95 12.99 19.76
C SER A 24 -4.74 13.18 21.06
N ASP A 25 -4.71 14.39 21.59
CA ASP A 25 -5.60 14.87 22.66
C ASP A 25 -7.04 15.15 22.16
N HIS A 26 -7.28 15.01 20.86
CA HIS A 26 -8.59 15.19 20.22
C HIS A 26 -9.22 13.87 19.75
N ALA A 27 -10.54 13.74 19.91
CA ALA A 27 -11.34 12.64 19.35
C ALA A 27 -11.74 12.96 17.89
N PRO A 28 -11.32 12.17 16.88
CA PRO A 28 -11.67 12.41 15.49
C PRO A 28 -13.17 12.30 15.27
N ILE A 29 -13.75 13.23 14.50
CA ILE A 29 -15.16 13.20 14.10
C ILE A 29 -15.25 12.69 12.66
N ILE A 30 -16.04 11.64 12.43
CA ILE A 30 -16.35 11.14 11.09
C ILE A 30 -17.76 11.56 10.70
N LEU A 31 -17.85 12.16 9.51
CA LEU A 31 -19.10 12.42 8.80
C LEU A 31 -19.30 11.33 7.74
N ASP A 32 -20.33 10.51 7.90
CA ASP A 32 -20.68 9.42 7.00
C ASP A 32 -21.96 9.80 6.24
N SER A 33 -21.88 9.90 4.91
CA SER A 33 -23.03 10.22 4.06
C SER A 33 -23.95 9.04 3.77
N ASN A 34 -23.63 7.85 4.29
CA ASN A 34 -24.36 6.60 4.04
C ASN A 34 -24.60 6.33 2.55
N SER A 35 -23.76 6.90 1.67
CA SER A 35 -23.82 6.61 0.24
C SER A 35 -23.55 5.12 0.09
N VAL A 36 -24.56 4.34 -0.31
CA VAL A 36 -24.42 2.92 -0.56
C VAL A 36 -23.52 2.76 -1.78
N ASN A 37 -22.21 2.71 -1.54
CA ASN A 37 -21.29 2.30 -2.57
C ASN A 37 -21.53 0.80 -2.77
N PRO A 38 -22.11 0.38 -3.92
CA PRO A 38 -22.32 -1.04 -4.17
C PRO A 38 -20.97 -1.72 -3.98
N ALA A 39 -20.95 -2.84 -3.24
CA ALA A 39 -19.74 -3.53 -2.78
C ALA A 39 -18.76 -3.75 -3.94
N ALA A 40 -17.93 -2.74 -4.21
CA ALA A 40 -17.06 -2.76 -5.36
C ALA A 40 -16.08 -3.88 -5.10
N ARG A 41 -15.96 -4.81 -6.06
CA ARG A 41 -14.97 -5.88 -6.00
C ARG A 41 -13.60 -5.21 -5.89
N ARG A 42 -13.07 -5.15 -4.66
CA ARG A 42 -11.77 -4.53 -4.41
C ARG A 42 -10.73 -5.40 -5.11
N PRO A 43 -9.99 -4.87 -6.10
CA PRO A 43 -8.95 -5.65 -6.74
C PRO A 43 -7.91 -6.01 -5.70
N PHE A 44 -7.35 -7.22 -5.82
CA PHE A 44 -6.22 -7.63 -5.01
C PHE A 44 -5.08 -6.63 -5.20
N LYS A 45 -4.57 -6.08 -4.09
CA LYS A 45 -3.39 -5.22 -4.06
C LYS A 45 -2.36 -5.89 -3.17
N PHE A 46 -1.16 -6.06 -3.72
CA PHE A 46 -0.01 -6.49 -2.95
C PHE A 46 0.47 -5.33 -2.08
N GLU A 47 0.70 -5.56 -0.79
CA GLU A 47 1.25 -4.54 0.10
C GLU A 47 2.74 -4.81 0.30
N LEU A 48 3.57 -3.80 0.03
CA LEU A 48 5.03 -3.91 0.18
C LEU A 48 5.45 -4.26 1.62
N GLY A 49 4.67 -3.83 2.61
CA GLY A 49 4.91 -4.16 4.02
C GLY A 49 4.89 -5.66 4.31
N TRP A 50 4.24 -6.48 3.48
CA TRP A 50 4.22 -7.93 3.68
C TRP A 50 5.60 -8.58 3.55
N LEU A 51 6.50 -7.98 2.76
CA LEU A 51 7.86 -8.48 2.58
C LEU A 51 8.71 -8.43 3.85
N HIS A 52 8.36 -7.54 4.79
CA HIS A 52 9.08 -7.36 6.05
C HIS A 52 8.49 -8.19 7.18
N ARG A 53 7.43 -8.98 6.92
CA ARG A 53 6.81 -9.83 7.93
C ARG A 53 7.48 -11.19 7.98
N ASP A 54 7.77 -11.63 9.19
CA ASP A 54 8.34 -12.95 9.44
C ASP A 54 7.43 -14.05 8.87
N GLY A 55 8.07 -15.03 8.21
CA GLY A 55 7.37 -16.16 7.59
C GLY A 55 6.65 -15.84 6.27
N PHE A 56 6.64 -14.59 5.78
CA PHE A 56 5.97 -14.25 4.53
C PHE A 56 6.61 -14.95 3.31
N VAL A 57 7.94 -14.99 3.26
CA VAL A 57 8.68 -15.65 2.18
C VAL A 57 8.38 -17.15 2.15
N ASP A 58 8.30 -17.79 3.32
CA ASP A 58 7.97 -19.21 3.44
C ASP A 58 6.55 -19.49 2.96
N ILE A 59 5.58 -18.61 3.28
CA ILE A 59 4.21 -18.71 2.77
C ILE A 59 4.20 -18.67 1.23
N ILE A 60 4.94 -17.73 0.62
CA ILE A 60 5.03 -17.65 -0.84
C ILE A 60 5.63 -18.94 -1.39
N LYS A 61 6.74 -19.40 -0.83
CA LYS A 61 7.42 -20.63 -1.27
C LYS A 61 6.47 -21.83 -1.22
N ASN A 62 5.80 -22.03 -0.09
CA ASN A 62 4.86 -23.13 0.12
C ASN A 62 3.67 -23.10 -0.84
N VAL A 63 3.17 -21.92 -1.20
CA VAL A 63 2.09 -21.80 -2.19
C VAL A 63 2.61 -21.99 -3.61
N TRP A 64 3.82 -21.51 -3.90
CA TRP A 64 4.42 -21.58 -5.23
C TRP A 64 4.85 -23.00 -5.60
N GLU A 65 5.33 -23.79 -4.65
CA GLU A 65 5.78 -25.17 -4.88
C GLU A 65 4.63 -26.13 -5.18
N LYS A 66 3.38 -25.76 -4.87
CA LYS A 66 2.22 -26.60 -5.16
C LYS A 66 2.10 -26.91 -6.66
N PRO A 67 1.75 -28.16 -7.02
CA PRO A 67 1.61 -28.55 -8.41
C PRO A 67 0.50 -27.75 -9.08
N ALA A 68 0.77 -27.30 -10.30
CA ALA A 68 -0.18 -26.51 -11.09
C ALA A 68 -0.79 -27.37 -12.18
N VAL A 69 -2.12 -27.39 -12.23
CA VAL A 69 -2.88 -28.11 -13.26
C VAL A 69 -2.87 -27.27 -14.54
N GLY A 70 -2.43 -27.83 -15.67
CA GLY A 70 -2.45 -27.10 -16.94
C GLY A 70 -1.65 -27.84 -18.02
N ARG A 71 -2.17 -27.87 -19.25
CA ARG A 71 -1.53 -28.58 -20.37
C ARG A 71 -0.38 -27.76 -20.96
N THR A 72 -0.48 -26.43 -20.95
CA THR A 72 0.55 -25.53 -21.47
C THR A 72 1.34 -24.84 -20.34
N PRO A 73 2.60 -24.43 -20.58
CA PRO A 73 3.37 -23.64 -19.61
C PRO A 73 2.66 -22.36 -19.17
N ILE A 74 2.01 -21.64 -20.10
CA ILE A 74 1.27 -20.40 -19.80
C ILE A 74 0.04 -20.67 -18.92
N GLN A 75 -0.67 -21.79 -19.13
CA GLN A 75 -1.76 -22.20 -18.27
C GLN A 75 -1.24 -22.47 -16.85
N ARG A 76 -0.20 -23.28 -16.72
CA ARG A 76 0.41 -23.59 -15.40
C ARG A 76 0.84 -22.32 -14.67
N TRP A 77 1.46 -21.38 -15.36
CA TRP A 77 1.81 -20.07 -14.80
C TRP A 77 0.58 -19.30 -14.30
N ASN A 78 -0.45 -19.17 -15.14
CA ASN A 78 -1.69 -18.47 -14.78
C ASN A 78 -2.39 -19.10 -13.57
N PHE A 79 -2.42 -20.43 -13.47
CA PHE A 79 -2.96 -21.13 -12.31
C PHE A 79 -2.14 -20.87 -11.04
N LYS A 80 -0.80 -20.94 -11.11
CA LYS A 80 0.06 -20.60 -9.96
C LYS A 80 -0.18 -19.18 -9.47
N ILE A 81 -0.20 -18.21 -10.38
CA ILE A 81 -0.43 -16.80 -10.03
C ILE A 81 -1.83 -16.58 -9.46
N ARG A 82 -2.86 -17.26 -9.97
CA ARG A 82 -4.23 -17.19 -9.42
C ARG A 82 -4.29 -17.77 -8.01
N ALA A 83 -3.72 -18.96 -7.80
CA ALA A 83 -3.66 -19.60 -6.48
C ALA A 83 -2.91 -18.72 -5.47
N MET A 84 -1.79 -18.12 -5.89
CA MET A 84 -1.02 -17.17 -5.08
C MET A 84 -1.87 -15.97 -4.66
N ARG A 85 -2.54 -15.31 -5.61
CA ARG A 85 -3.41 -14.15 -5.30
C ARG A 85 -4.54 -14.52 -4.35
N GLN A 86 -5.18 -15.66 -4.54
CA GLN A 86 -6.27 -16.12 -3.66
C GLN A 86 -5.76 -16.39 -2.25
N HIS A 87 -4.63 -17.08 -2.12
CA HIS A 87 -4.01 -17.37 -0.84
C HIS A 87 -3.61 -16.07 -0.11
N LEU A 88 -2.91 -15.17 -0.80
CA LEU A 88 -2.49 -13.89 -0.23
C LEU A 88 -3.68 -13.00 0.14
N ALA A 89 -4.77 -13.00 -0.63
CA ALA A 89 -5.98 -12.28 -0.28
C ALA A 89 -6.61 -12.82 1.02
N GLY A 90 -6.68 -14.15 1.17
CA GLY A 90 -7.17 -14.80 2.39
C GLY A 90 -6.29 -14.53 3.59
N TRP A 91 -4.97 -14.72 3.43
CA TRP A 91 -3.98 -14.42 4.45
C TRP A 91 -4.02 -12.96 4.89
N ALA A 92 -4.08 -12.01 3.96
CA ALA A 92 -4.17 -10.58 4.28
C ALA A 92 -5.43 -10.25 5.08
N LYS A 93 -6.58 -10.82 4.70
CA LYS A 93 -7.84 -10.67 5.44
C LYS A 93 -7.71 -11.23 6.86
N HIS A 94 -7.12 -12.41 7.00
CA HIS A 94 -6.89 -13.05 8.29
C HIS A 94 -5.96 -12.23 9.17
N THR A 95 -4.80 -11.81 8.66
CA THR A 95 -3.86 -10.98 9.41
C THR A 95 -4.49 -9.66 9.84
N ASN A 96 -5.18 -8.97 8.94
CA ASN A 96 -5.85 -7.70 9.29
C ASN A 96 -6.94 -7.92 10.35
N GLY A 97 -7.62 -9.08 10.33
CA GLY A 97 -8.55 -9.49 11.37
C GLY A 97 -7.88 -9.67 12.74
N ILE A 98 -6.70 -10.30 12.79
CA ILE A 98 -5.90 -10.43 14.02
C ILE A 98 -5.50 -9.05 14.55
N TYR A 99 -4.96 -8.18 13.69
CA TYR A 99 -4.58 -6.81 14.09
C TYR A 99 -5.77 -6.01 14.62
N LYS A 100 -6.93 -6.12 13.98
CA LYS A 100 -8.16 -5.45 14.45
C LYS A 100 -8.57 -5.96 15.83
N LYS A 101 -8.57 -7.27 16.05
CA LYS A 101 -8.89 -7.88 17.35
C LYS A 101 -7.90 -7.46 18.44
N GLU A 102 -6.60 -7.46 18.12
CA GLU A 102 -5.58 -7.07 19.09
C GLU A 102 -5.67 -5.58 19.45
N LYS A 103 -5.91 -4.69 18.48
CA LYS A 103 -6.19 -3.28 18.76
C LYS A 103 -7.40 -3.12 19.67
N GLN A 104 -8.52 -3.78 19.36
CA GLN A 104 -9.72 -3.72 20.20
C GLN A 104 -9.43 -4.19 21.63
N ARG A 105 -8.71 -5.31 21.79
CA ARG A 105 -8.33 -5.85 23.10
C ARG A 105 -7.51 -4.84 23.89
N LEU A 106 -6.53 -4.20 23.26
CA LEU A 106 -5.69 -3.19 23.89
C LEU A 106 -6.48 -1.93 24.24
N SER A 107 -7.36 -1.45 23.35
CA SER A 107 -8.25 -0.32 23.64
C SER A 107 -9.14 -0.61 24.85
N THR A 108 -9.76 -1.79 24.92
CA THR A 108 -10.58 -2.16 26.09
C THR A 108 -9.79 -2.17 27.40
N ILE A 109 -8.54 -2.65 27.37
CA ILE A 109 -7.67 -2.60 28.56
C ILE A 109 -7.39 -1.15 28.96
N ILE A 110 -7.10 -0.27 28.01
CA ILE A 110 -6.85 1.15 28.26
C ILE A 110 -8.12 1.80 28.84
N ASP A 111 -9.27 1.58 28.21
CA ASP A 111 -10.56 2.14 28.64
C ASP A 111 -10.94 1.68 30.07
N ASP A 112 -10.68 0.41 30.40
CA ASP A 112 -10.98 -0.11 31.73
C ASP A 112 -10.04 0.46 32.79
N LEU A 113 -8.75 0.66 32.46
CA LEU A 113 -7.81 1.34 33.34
C LEU A 113 -8.15 2.83 33.51
N ASP A 114 -8.67 3.49 32.48
CA ASP A 114 -9.13 4.88 32.55
C ASP A 114 -10.35 5.04 33.46
N LYS A 115 -11.34 4.14 33.37
CA LYS A 115 -12.48 4.12 34.31
C LYS A 115 -12.03 3.90 35.75
N ILE A 116 -11.04 3.03 35.97
CA ILE A 116 -10.49 2.82 37.31
C ILE A 116 -9.81 4.10 37.80
N ALA A 117 -9.05 4.79 36.93
CA ALA A 117 -8.37 6.04 37.26
C ALA A 117 -9.33 7.17 37.67
N GLU A 118 -10.57 7.17 37.17
CA GLU A 118 -11.61 8.13 37.60
C GLU A 118 -12.09 7.89 39.04
N THR A 119 -12.02 6.64 39.52
CA THR A 119 -12.51 6.26 40.86
C THR A 119 -11.42 6.20 41.91
N ARG A 120 -10.19 5.80 41.52
CA ARG A 120 -9.04 5.68 42.40
C ARG A 120 -7.74 5.93 41.65
N THR A 121 -6.68 6.24 42.38
CA THR A 121 -5.33 6.23 41.81
C THR A 121 -4.93 4.82 41.37
N LEU A 122 -4.31 4.74 40.19
CA LEU A 122 -3.77 3.50 39.65
C LEU A 122 -2.51 3.06 40.42
N SER A 123 -2.33 1.76 40.57
CA SER A 123 -1.09 1.18 41.09
C SER A 123 0.03 1.28 40.04
N GLN A 124 1.28 1.18 40.48
CA GLN A 124 2.44 1.23 39.57
C GLN A 124 2.38 0.16 38.47
N GLN A 125 1.85 -1.04 38.79
CA GLN A 125 1.69 -2.12 37.82
C GLN A 125 0.62 -1.81 36.76
N GLU A 126 -0.47 -1.17 37.16
CA GLU A 126 -1.55 -0.76 36.25
C GLU A 126 -1.11 0.38 35.33
N ILE A 127 -0.32 1.32 35.85
CA ILE A 127 0.28 2.40 35.06
C ILE A 127 1.20 1.80 34.00
N GLU A 128 2.08 0.87 34.39
CA GLU A 128 2.98 0.19 33.47
C GLU A 128 2.20 -0.58 32.38
N LEU A 129 1.15 -1.31 32.77
CA LEU A 129 0.28 -2.01 31.83
C LEU A 129 -0.43 -1.06 30.84
N LYS A 130 -0.92 0.09 31.33
CA LYS A 130 -1.53 1.14 30.48
C LYS A 130 -0.50 1.65 29.48
N ASN A 131 0.72 1.96 29.93
CA ASN A 131 1.80 2.47 29.09
C ASN A 131 2.21 1.47 28.00
N GLN A 132 2.41 0.20 28.36
CA GLN A 132 2.74 -0.86 27.41
C GLN A 132 1.62 -1.09 26.38
N SER A 133 0.36 -1.02 26.83
CA SER A 133 -0.80 -1.15 25.95
C SER A 133 -0.88 0.01 24.97
N ASN A 134 -0.68 1.24 25.44
CA ASN A 134 -0.62 2.45 24.62
C ASN A 134 0.50 2.40 23.59
N GLU A 135 1.72 2.02 23.99
CA GLU A 135 2.86 1.89 23.08
C GLU A 135 2.58 0.86 21.98
N LYS A 136 1.98 -0.28 22.35
CA LYS A 136 1.63 -1.33 21.39
C LYS A 136 0.57 -0.86 20.40
N VAL A 137 -0.45 -0.13 20.85
CA VAL A 137 -1.47 0.48 19.97
C VAL A 137 -0.82 1.51 19.04
N ALA A 138 0.04 2.39 19.56
CA ALA A 138 0.74 3.40 18.77
C ALA A 138 1.57 2.77 17.64
N ARG A 139 2.30 1.69 17.94
CA ARG A 139 3.08 0.95 16.94
C ARG A 139 2.18 0.37 15.84
N LEU A 140 1.07 -0.26 16.21
CA LEU A 140 0.13 -0.83 15.23
C LEU A 140 -0.49 0.23 14.33
N LEU A 141 -0.81 1.40 14.88
CA LEU A 141 -1.36 2.52 14.12
C LEU A 141 -0.32 3.15 13.20
N ARG A 142 0.94 3.23 13.62
CA ARG A 142 2.03 3.71 12.77
C ARG A 142 2.26 2.80 11.55
N GLU A 143 2.17 1.48 11.72
CA GLU A 143 2.23 0.54 10.60
C GLU A 143 1.08 0.75 9.61
N GLU A 144 -0.14 0.99 10.11
CA GLU A 144 -1.30 1.31 9.28
C GLU A 144 -1.12 2.64 8.54
N GLU A 145 -0.61 3.67 9.22
CA GLU A 145 -0.34 4.97 8.61
C GLU A 145 0.65 4.86 7.45
N ILE A 146 1.77 4.14 7.64
CA ILE A 146 2.75 3.89 6.56
C ILE A 146 2.09 3.16 5.39
N LYS A 147 1.24 2.17 5.68
CA LYS A 147 0.46 1.46 4.67
C LYS A 147 -0.48 2.40 3.90
N TYR A 148 -1.20 3.28 4.59
CA TYR A 148 -2.08 4.26 3.96
C TYR A 148 -1.30 5.30 3.17
N TYR A 149 -0.17 5.78 3.69
CA TYR A 149 0.73 6.70 3.00
C TYR A 149 1.20 6.11 1.66
N HIS A 150 1.74 4.89 1.66
CA HIS A 150 2.13 4.20 0.42
C HIS A 150 0.94 3.96 -0.53
N GLY A 151 -0.26 3.71 0.00
CA GLY A 151 -1.46 3.48 -0.81
C GLY A 151 -2.09 4.75 -1.40
N SER A 152 -1.95 5.88 -0.71
CA SER A 152 -2.59 7.16 -1.03
C SER A 152 -1.97 7.88 -2.24
N LYS A 153 -0.75 7.48 -2.64
CA LYS A 153 0.06 8.24 -3.60
C LYS A 153 0.13 9.72 -3.20
N ALA A 154 0.32 10.01 -1.90
CA ALA A 154 0.30 11.37 -1.36
C ALA A 154 1.22 12.33 -2.12
N ASP A 155 2.41 11.89 -2.57
CA ASP A 155 3.32 12.69 -3.39
C ASP A 155 2.71 13.10 -4.75
N LEU A 156 1.83 12.25 -5.27
CA LEU A 156 1.06 12.50 -6.49
C LEU A 156 -0.06 13.53 -6.23
N ILE A 157 -0.67 13.51 -5.05
CA ILE A 157 -1.71 14.47 -4.63
C ILE A 157 -1.08 15.83 -4.31
N LEU A 158 0.08 15.85 -3.65
CA LEU A 158 0.83 17.06 -3.30
C LEU A 158 1.25 17.86 -4.55
N MET A 159 1.58 17.16 -5.64
CA MET A 159 1.94 17.78 -6.92
C MET A 159 0.72 18.26 -7.74
N GLY A 160 -0.50 18.02 -7.26
CA GLY A 160 -1.77 18.51 -7.79
C GLY A 160 -2.19 17.93 -9.15
N ASP A 161 -3.50 17.87 -9.43
CA ASP A 161 -4.07 17.45 -10.72
C ASP A 161 -3.89 18.51 -11.85
N SER A 162 -3.16 19.59 -11.55
CA SER A 162 -2.67 20.49 -12.59
C SER A 162 -1.67 19.72 -13.44
N ASN A 163 -1.70 19.91 -14.76
CA ASN A 163 -0.78 19.31 -15.72
C ASN A 163 0.67 19.83 -15.52
N THR A 164 1.23 19.63 -14.32
CA THR A 164 2.51 20.14 -13.90
C THR A 164 3.61 19.42 -14.68
N ARG A 165 4.76 20.08 -14.82
CA ARG A 165 5.95 19.53 -15.49
C ARG A 165 6.28 18.11 -15.02
N TYR A 166 6.03 17.81 -13.74
CA TYR A 166 6.21 16.48 -13.17
C TYR A 166 5.34 15.41 -13.85
N PHE A 167 4.03 15.65 -14.03
CA PHE A 167 3.13 14.71 -14.69
C PHE A 167 3.42 14.55 -16.17
N GLN A 168 3.78 15.64 -16.85
CA GLN A 168 4.23 15.60 -18.25
C GLN A 168 5.51 14.75 -18.39
N LEU A 169 6.48 14.91 -17.48
CA LEU A 169 7.70 14.10 -17.48
C LEU A 169 7.42 12.61 -17.19
N ILE A 170 6.50 12.30 -16.26
CA ILE A 170 6.08 10.92 -15.99
C ILE A 170 5.35 10.32 -17.19
N ALA A 171 4.41 11.06 -17.79
CA ALA A 171 3.66 10.63 -18.96
C ALA A 171 4.60 10.39 -20.15
N ASN A 172 5.52 11.33 -20.42
CA ASN A 172 6.55 11.19 -21.44
C ASN A 172 7.48 10.01 -21.17
N GLY A 173 7.86 9.78 -19.90
CA GLY A 173 8.65 8.61 -19.50
C GLY A 173 7.92 7.29 -19.75
N ARG A 174 6.61 7.23 -19.42
CA ARG A 174 5.76 6.07 -19.73
C ARG A 174 5.58 5.87 -21.23
N HIS A 175 5.41 6.95 -21.99
CA HIS A 175 5.32 6.92 -23.45
C HIS A 175 6.59 6.36 -24.07
N ARG A 176 7.78 6.87 -23.70
CA ARG A 176 9.07 6.35 -24.16
C ARG A 176 9.27 4.87 -23.86
N LYS A 177 8.86 4.41 -22.67
CA LYS A 177 8.92 2.99 -22.28
C LYS A 177 7.90 2.11 -23.00
N LYS A 178 6.84 2.67 -23.59
CA LYS A 178 5.85 1.90 -24.36
C LYS A 178 6.10 1.95 -25.86
N CYS A 179 6.83 2.96 -26.33
CA CYS A 179 7.18 3.13 -27.73
C CYS A 179 8.21 2.07 -28.12
N ILE A 180 7.87 1.26 -29.10
CA ILE A 180 8.78 0.31 -29.76
C ILE A 180 9.32 1.04 -30.98
N TYR A 181 10.64 1.24 -31.04
CA TYR A 181 11.29 1.98 -32.13
C TYR A 181 11.80 1.08 -33.25
N SER A 182 12.11 -0.17 -32.92
CA SER A 182 12.62 -1.14 -33.86
C SER A 182 12.15 -2.56 -33.52
N LEU A 183 11.80 -3.33 -34.54
CA LEU A 183 11.51 -4.76 -34.43
C LEU A 183 12.57 -5.55 -35.20
N GLN A 184 13.15 -6.56 -34.55
CA GLN A 184 14.08 -7.47 -35.20
C GLN A 184 13.33 -8.71 -35.67
N GLN A 185 13.45 -9.00 -36.97
CA GLN A 185 12.93 -10.17 -37.67
C GLN A 185 14.08 -11.05 -38.17
N ASP A 186 13.76 -12.27 -38.61
CA ASP A 186 14.72 -13.20 -39.20
C ASP A 186 15.32 -12.65 -40.52
N GLU A 187 14.56 -11.79 -41.22
CA GLU A 187 14.89 -11.21 -42.53
C GLU A 187 15.56 -9.82 -42.44
N GLY A 188 15.62 -9.21 -41.25
CA GLY A 188 16.22 -7.89 -41.07
C GLY A 188 15.70 -7.08 -39.88
N LEU A 189 16.24 -5.88 -39.73
CA LEU A 189 15.83 -4.91 -38.71
C LEU A 189 14.85 -3.90 -39.32
N ILE A 190 13.65 -3.79 -38.74
CA ILE A 190 12.67 -2.78 -39.13
C ILE A 190 12.79 -1.62 -38.16
N GLU A 191 13.20 -0.45 -38.66
CA GLU A 191 13.28 0.80 -37.90
C GLU A 191 12.30 1.83 -38.48
N GLY A 192 11.63 2.58 -37.60
CA GLY A 192 10.76 3.68 -38.01
C GLY A 192 9.27 3.41 -37.81
N GLN A 193 8.54 4.47 -37.48
CA GLN A 193 7.18 4.37 -36.98
C GLN A 193 6.13 4.13 -38.08
N GLU A 194 6.46 4.40 -39.35
CA GLU A 194 5.60 4.11 -40.50
C GLU A 194 5.68 2.64 -40.89
N GLU A 195 6.90 2.11 -40.99
CA GLU A 195 7.15 0.69 -41.25
C GLU A 195 6.62 -0.20 -40.14
N LEU A 196 6.66 0.24 -38.87
CA LEU A 196 6.05 -0.50 -37.76
C LEU A 196 4.51 -0.54 -37.80
N LYS A 197 3.86 0.44 -38.45
CA LYS A 197 2.39 0.49 -38.57
C LYS A 197 1.86 -0.38 -39.71
N SER A 198 2.67 -0.63 -40.74
CA SER A 198 2.30 -1.50 -41.87
C SER A 198 2.37 -3.00 -41.52
N ILE A 199 3.00 -3.35 -40.39
CA ILE A 199 3.15 -4.74 -39.93
C ILE A 199 1.82 -5.30 -39.39
N SER A 200 1.42 -6.46 -39.92
CA SER A 200 0.28 -7.22 -39.42
C SER A 200 0.49 -7.68 -37.96
N PRO A 201 -0.52 -7.62 -37.07
CA PRO A 201 -0.42 -8.06 -35.68
C PRO A 201 0.08 -9.50 -35.49
N ASN A 202 -0.14 -10.37 -36.49
CA ASN A 202 0.32 -11.76 -36.46
C ASN A 202 1.84 -11.90 -36.59
N THR A 203 2.50 -10.95 -37.25
CA THR A 203 3.96 -10.94 -37.47
C THR A 203 4.70 -10.49 -36.20
N ILE A 204 4.11 -9.58 -35.42
CA ILE A 204 4.70 -9.04 -34.18
C ILE A 204 5.00 -10.15 -33.16
N ASN A 205 4.21 -11.22 -33.12
CA ASN A 205 4.42 -12.37 -32.22
C ASN A 205 5.67 -13.20 -32.56
N ARG A 206 6.25 -13.04 -33.76
CA ARG A 206 7.49 -13.71 -34.20
C ARG A 206 8.72 -12.80 -34.10
N CYS A 207 8.55 -11.54 -33.68
CA CYS A 207 9.63 -10.55 -33.65
C CYS A 207 10.13 -10.28 -32.23
N SER A 208 11.41 -9.95 -32.12
CA SER A 208 12.02 -9.46 -30.89
C SER A 208 11.96 -7.92 -30.87
N ALA A 209 11.31 -7.35 -29.85
CA ALA A 209 11.24 -5.90 -29.69
C ALA A 209 12.44 -5.38 -28.90
N ARG A 210 13.16 -4.41 -29.48
CA ARG A 210 14.27 -3.73 -28.80
C ARG A 210 13.77 -2.39 -28.26
N GLN A 211 13.83 -2.21 -26.94
CA GLN A 211 13.58 -0.92 -26.29
C GLN A 211 14.89 -0.22 -25.99
N LEU A 212 14.94 1.10 -26.21
CA LEU A 212 16.03 1.93 -25.72
C LEU A 212 16.03 1.85 -24.19
N ARG A 213 17.08 1.22 -23.63
CA ARG A 213 17.43 1.42 -22.22
C ARG A 213 17.96 2.84 -22.08
N GLY A 214 17.06 3.81 -21.94
CA GLY A 214 17.42 5.17 -21.58
C GLY A 214 18.09 5.15 -20.22
N THR A 215 19.40 5.32 -20.18
CA THR A 215 20.14 5.73 -18.98
C THR A 215 19.52 7.03 -18.50
N SER A 216 18.87 7.01 -17.34
CA SER A 216 18.34 8.22 -16.73
C SER A 216 19.51 9.08 -16.23
N PRO A 217 19.67 10.34 -16.68
CA PRO A 217 20.68 11.23 -16.13
C PRO A 217 20.12 11.84 -14.84
N LEU A 218 20.06 11.04 -13.77
CA LEU A 218 19.94 11.55 -12.41
C LEU A 218 20.82 10.70 -11.49
N THR A 219 22.12 10.74 -11.74
CA THR A 219 23.06 10.95 -10.64
C THR A 219 22.63 12.23 -9.91
N ARG A 220 22.20 12.13 -8.65
CA ARG A 220 22.15 13.29 -7.74
C ARG A 220 23.55 13.43 -7.12
N PRO A 221 24.31 14.50 -7.38
CA PRO A 221 25.35 14.92 -6.46
C PRO A 221 24.69 15.68 -5.30
N GLU A 222 24.94 15.15 -4.11
CA GLU A 222 25.05 15.78 -2.79
C GLU A 222 24.00 16.77 -2.22
N GLN A 223 23.79 16.56 -0.91
CA GLN A 223 23.35 17.49 0.14
C GLN A 223 21.87 17.43 0.57
N MET A 224 21.55 16.40 1.35
CA MET A 224 20.89 16.62 2.64
C MET A 224 21.66 15.84 3.71
N ILE A 225 22.47 16.58 4.45
CA ILE A 225 23.10 16.16 5.69
C ILE A 225 21.97 15.93 6.70
N PHE A 226 21.70 14.68 7.05
CA PHE A 226 21.08 14.35 8.33
C PHE A 226 22.16 13.78 9.23
N HIS A 227 22.56 14.58 10.21
CA HIS A 227 23.42 14.18 11.32
C HIS A 227 22.84 12.93 12.01
N LYS A 228 23.53 11.80 11.88
CA LYS A 228 23.51 10.77 12.93
C LYS A 228 24.81 10.88 13.71
N SER A 229 24.74 11.59 14.83
CA SER A 229 25.75 11.50 15.88
C SER A 229 25.95 10.04 16.29
N ARG A 230 27.15 9.53 16.01
CA ARG A 230 27.73 8.39 16.73
C ARG A 230 27.95 8.81 18.17
N GLN A 231 27.34 8.11 19.12
CA GLN A 231 27.94 7.94 20.44
C GLN A 231 28.47 6.52 20.57
N LYS A 232 29.72 6.47 21.05
CA LYS A 232 30.55 5.32 21.41
C LYS A 232 29.98 4.57 22.62
N LYS A 233 30.27 3.27 22.68
CA LYS A 233 30.79 2.48 23.82
C LYS A 233 31.23 1.14 23.19
N MET A 234 32.51 0.85 22.93
CA MET A 234 33.63 0.58 23.84
C MET A 234 33.23 -0.28 25.05
N ILE A 235 33.74 -1.52 25.04
CA ILE A 235 34.29 -2.40 26.10
C ILE A 235 34.24 -3.79 25.42
N SER A 236 35.32 -4.26 24.79
CA SER A 236 36.54 -4.89 25.30
C SER A 236 36.48 -6.40 25.07
#